data_AF-A0AAV3WP06-F1
#
_entry.id   AF-A0AAV3WP06-F1
#
_cell.length_a   1.000
_cell.length_b   1.000
_cell.length_c   1.000
_cell.angle_alpha   90.00
_cell.angle_beta   90.00
_cell.angle_gamma   90.00
#
_symmetry.space_group_name_H-M   'P 1'
#
loop_
_entity.id
_entity.type
_entity.pdbx_description
1 polymer ?
#
loop_
_entity_poly.entity_id
_entity_poly.type
_entity_poly.pdbx_seq_one_letter_code
_entity_poly.pdbx_strand_id
1 'polypeptide(L)'
;MRQLLTEEETQLQEWREKLQTALGINGQIIIDAIPEVELLIGSQPPVPNVPPEDAQNRFNLVWQNFIRVFASKEHPLVMFLDDLQWADSASLKLIQLLVTAAKSGLFLIGADRDNEVNAVHPLKLTVE
;
A
#
# COMPACT_ATOMS: atom_id res chain seq x y z
N MET A 1 -4.57 -9.04 5.03
CA MET A 1 -3.99 -9.17 6.39
C MET A 1 -4.52 -10.37 7.16
N ARG A 2 -5.83 -10.51 7.41
CA ARG A 2 -6.38 -11.64 8.18
C ARG A 2 -5.99 -13.03 7.65
N GLN A 3 -5.88 -13.18 6.33
CA GLN A 3 -5.44 -14.43 5.71
C GLN A 3 -3.98 -14.78 6.00
N LEU A 4 -3.09 -13.78 6.06
CA LEU A 4 -1.68 -14.00 6.43
C LEU A 4 -1.58 -14.50 7.88
N LEU A 5 -2.38 -13.92 8.78
CA LEU A 5 -2.45 -14.30 10.19
C LEU A 5 -2.95 -15.74 10.43
N THR A 6 -3.47 -16.41 9.41
CA THR A 6 -3.91 -17.81 9.47
C THR A 6 -2.96 -18.79 8.80
N GLU A 7 -1.81 -18.31 8.29
CA GLU A 7 -0.78 -19.17 7.71
C GLU A 7 -0.01 -19.94 8.78
N GLU A 8 0.71 -20.98 8.36
CA GLU A 8 1.61 -21.75 9.22
C GLU A 8 2.71 -20.85 9.79
N GLU A 9 3.18 -21.16 11.01
CA GLU A 9 4.14 -20.34 11.76
C GLU A 9 5.42 -20.02 10.95
N THR A 10 5.85 -20.96 10.10
CA THR A 10 7.01 -20.76 9.22
C THR A 10 6.78 -19.70 8.15
N GLN A 11 5.61 -19.67 7.52
CA GLN A 11 5.26 -18.66 6.52
C GLN A 11 5.05 -17.29 7.17
N LEU A 12 4.42 -17.26 8.35
CA LEU A 12 4.30 -16.05 9.16
C LEU A 12 5.65 -15.42 9.48
N GLN A 13 6.64 -16.25 9.86
CA GLN A 13 7.99 -15.78 10.12
C GLN A 13 8.68 -15.22 8.87
N GLU A 14 8.51 -15.88 7.71
CA GLU A 14 9.02 -15.34 6.43
C GLU A 14 8.41 -13.98 6.08
N TRP A 15 7.09 -13.82 6.25
CA TRP A 15 6.42 -12.54 6.01
C TRP A 15 6.89 -11.45 6.95
N ARG A 16 7.05 -11.78 8.25
CA ARG A 16 7.60 -10.87 9.24
C ARG A 16 8.97 -10.37 8.81
N GLU A 17 9.88 -11.26 8.41
CA GLU A 17 11.23 -10.90 7.97
C GLU A 17 11.22 -10.04 6.70
N LYS A 18 10.41 -10.40 5.70
CA LYS A 18 10.26 -9.63 4.45
C LYS A 18 9.74 -8.22 4.74
N LEU A 19 8.71 -8.09 5.57
CA LEU A 19 8.11 -6.80 5.93
C LEU A 19 9.08 -5.95 6.77
N GLN A 20 9.70 -6.51 7.81
CA GLN A 20 10.67 -5.77 8.62
C GLN A 20 11.84 -5.29 7.78
N THR A 21 12.33 -6.10 6.84
CA THR A 21 13.40 -5.72 5.91
C THR A 21 12.97 -4.59 4.97
N ALA A 22 11.77 -4.69 4.39
CA ALA A 22 11.27 -3.72 3.41
C ALA A 22 10.89 -2.36 4.04
N LEU A 23 10.38 -2.38 5.27
CA LEU A 23 9.90 -1.19 5.98
C LEU A 23 11.01 -0.53 6.81
N GLY A 24 11.96 -1.31 7.32
CA GLY A 24 13.04 -0.83 8.19
C GLY A 24 12.50 -0.03 9.38
N ILE A 25 13.14 1.11 9.68
CA ILE A 25 12.72 1.99 10.79
C ILE A 25 11.38 2.70 10.57
N ASN A 26 10.78 2.56 9.38
CA ASN A 26 9.57 3.29 9.01
C ASN A 26 8.29 2.45 9.13
N GLY A 27 8.36 1.27 9.76
CA GLY A 27 7.20 0.37 9.90
C GLY A 27 5.97 1.03 10.55
N GLN A 28 6.20 2.01 11.44
CA GLN A 28 5.11 2.75 12.09
C GLN A 28 4.20 3.48 11.08
N ILE A 29 4.73 3.96 9.94
CA ILE A 29 3.93 4.62 8.90
C ILE A 29 2.84 3.69 8.36
N ILE A 30 3.16 2.40 8.21
CA ILE A 30 2.18 1.40 7.75
C ILE A 30 1.23 1.02 8.88
N ILE A 31 1.72 0.88 10.11
CA ILE A 31 0.86 0.56 11.27
C ILE A 31 -0.20 1.64 11.50
N ASP A 32 0.17 2.91 11.36
CA ASP A 32 -0.77 4.04 11.51
C ASP A 32 -1.93 3.97 10.51
N ALA A 33 -1.71 3.35 9.34
CA ALA A 33 -2.73 3.18 8.29
C ALA A 33 -3.42 1.80 8.32
N ILE A 34 -2.70 0.75 8.70
CA ILE A 34 -3.16 -0.65 8.75
C ILE A 34 -2.68 -1.25 10.09
N PRO A 35 -3.43 -1.03 11.19
CA PRO A 35 -3.00 -1.45 12.52
C PRO A 35 -2.73 -2.96 12.65
N GLU A 36 -3.38 -3.80 11.84
CA GLU A 36 -3.16 -5.25 11.85
C GLU A 36 -1.74 -5.66 11.43
N VAL A 37 -0.98 -4.77 10.78
CA VAL A 37 0.43 -5.02 10.46
C VAL A 37 1.27 -5.14 11.74
N GLU A 38 0.89 -4.45 12.83
CA GLU A 38 1.57 -4.58 14.12
C GLU A 38 1.54 -6.02 14.65
N LEU A 39 0.46 -6.76 14.38
CA LEU A 39 0.35 -8.17 14.77
C LEU A 39 1.36 -9.07 14.03
N LEU A 40 1.83 -8.65 12.85
CA LEU A 40 2.83 -9.38 12.09
C LEU A 40 4.25 -8.98 12.46
N ILE A 41 4.56 -7.67 12.46
CA ILE A 41 5.94 -7.18 12.60
C ILE A 41 6.30 -6.71 14.01
N GLY A 42 5.34 -6.71 14.94
CA GLY A 42 5.47 -6.15 16.28
C GLY A 42 5.40 -4.62 16.30
N SER A 43 5.32 -4.05 17.50
CA SER A 43 5.35 -2.59 17.70
C SER A 43 6.62 -1.98 17.12
N GLN A 44 6.49 -0.81 16.49
CA GLN A 44 7.59 -0.13 15.80
C GLN A 44 7.96 1.17 16.54
N PRO A 45 9.21 1.65 16.40
CA PRO A 45 9.59 2.94 16.96
C PRO A 45 8.85 4.09 16.26
N PRO A 46 8.64 5.22 16.94
CA PRO A 46 8.03 6.40 16.33
C PRO A 46 8.87 6.92 15.16
N VAL A 47 8.19 7.42 14.12
CA VAL A 47 8.83 7.89 12.90
C VAL A 47 9.65 9.16 13.19
N PRO A 48 10.92 9.24 12.75
CA PRO A 48 11.72 10.45 12.91
C PRO A 48 11.08 11.67 12.24
N ASN A 49 11.10 12.81 12.95
CA ASN A 49 10.60 14.06 12.41
C ASN A 49 11.55 14.58 11.31
N VAL A 50 10.98 14.91 10.15
CA VAL A 50 11.72 15.42 8.98
C VAL A 50 10.91 16.56 8.36
N PRO A 51 11.52 17.41 7.50
CA PRO A 51 10.80 18.41 6.74
C PRO A 51 9.60 17.81 5.97
N PRO A 52 8.52 18.57 5.72
CA PRO A 52 7.30 18.04 5.10
C PRO A 52 7.52 17.35 3.74
N GLU A 53 8.42 17.87 2.91
CA GLU A 53 8.75 17.28 1.60
C GLU A 53 9.39 15.88 1.75
N ASP A 54 10.33 15.76 2.68
CA ASP A 54 10.97 14.48 3.00
C ASP A 54 9.97 13.49 3.62
N ALA A 55 8.99 13.98 4.38
CA ALA A 55 7.94 13.16 4.96
C ALA A 55 7.05 12.52 3.88
N GLN A 56 6.65 13.28 2.85
CA GLN A 56 5.85 12.77 1.75
C GLN A 56 6.64 11.76 0.89
N ASN A 57 7.91 12.06 0.57
CA ASN A 57 8.77 11.15 -0.17
C ASN A 57 8.97 9.83 0.58
N ARG A 58 9.21 9.91 1.89
CA ARG A 58 9.32 8.75 2.76
C ARG A 58 8.03 7.95 2.81
N PHE A 59 6.87 8.59 2.98
CA PHE A 59 5.57 7.93 2.94
C PHE A 59 5.41 7.15 1.64
N ASN A 60 5.65 7.79 0.49
CA ASN A 60 5.53 7.17 -0.83
C ASN A 60 6.44 5.94 -0.97
N LEU A 61 7.71 6.05 -0.59
CA LEU A 61 8.67 4.95 -0.67
C LEU A 61 8.27 3.78 0.21
N VAL A 62 7.80 4.05 1.43
CA VAL A 62 7.41 3.01 2.39
C VAL A 62 6.18 2.24 1.90
N TRP A 63 5.19 2.93 1.33
CA TRP A 63 4.03 2.27 0.71
C TRP A 63 4.40 1.43 -0.51
N GLN A 64 5.31 1.93 -1.37
CA GLN A 64 5.81 1.14 -2.50
C GLN A 64 6.54 -0.12 -2.04
N ASN A 65 7.38 -0.01 -1.01
CA ASN A 65 8.09 -1.16 -0.45
C ASN A 65 7.13 -2.16 0.19
N PHE A 66 6.13 -1.68 0.93
CA PHE A 66 5.09 -2.51 1.54
C PHE A 66 4.35 -3.34 0.48
N ILE A 67 3.83 -2.71 -0.56
CA ILE A 67 3.10 -3.42 -1.63
C ILE A 67 4.01 -4.39 -2.38
N ARG A 68 5.27 -4.03 -2.60
CA ARG A 68 6.25 -4.88 -3.30
C ARG A 68 6.55 -6.18 -2.57
N VAL A 69 6.43 -6.22 -1.24
CA VAL A 69 6.58 -7.47 -0.48
C VAL A 69 5.56 -8.51 -0.94
N PHE A 70 4.35 -8.09 -1.29
CA PHE A 70 3.27 -8.97 -1.74
C PHE A 70 3.16 -9.11 -3.26
N ALA A 71 3.72 -8.16 -4.02
CA ALA A 71 3.60 -8.08 -5.47
C ALA A 71 4.87 -8.58 -6.17
N SER A 72 5.14 -9.89 -6.12
CA SER A 72 6.26 -10.51 -6.84
C SER A 72 5.80 -11.22 -8.12
N LYS A 73 6.74 -11.69 -8.94
CA LYS A 73 6.40 -12.46 -10.15
C LYS A 73 5.90 -13.86 -9.79
N GLU A 74 6.47 -14.43 -8.75
CA GLU A 74 6.14 -15.75 -8.22
C GLU A 74 4.81 -15.72 -7.46
N HIS A 75 4.49 -14.58 -6.84
CA HIS A 75 3.27 -14.34 -6.11
C HIS A 75 2.67 -12.98 -6.53
N PRO A 76 1.93 -12.93 -7.65
CA PRO A 76 1.30 -11.69 -8.08
C PRO A 76 0.16 -11.29 -7.14
N LEU A 77 0.12 -10.02 -6.78
CA LEU A 77 -0.94 -9.40 -6.00
C LEU A 77 -2.03 -8.85 -6.93
N VAL A 78 -3.27 -9.27 -6.70
CA VAL A 78 -4.46 -8.62 -7.27
C VAL A 78 -5.11 -7.76 -6.19
N MET A 79 -5.27 -6.46 -6.47
CA MET A 79 -5.93 -5.51 -5.58
C MET A 79 -7.23 -5.06 -6.24
N PHE A 80 -8.36 -5.34 -5.58
CA PHE A 80 -9.67 -4.81 -5.96
C PHE A 80 -10.01 -3.61 -5.08
N LEU A 81 -10.30 -2.47 -5.71
CA LEU A 81 -10.73 -1.24 -5.05
C LEU A 81 -12.15 -0.90 -5.51
N ASP A 82 -13.08 -0.93 -4.58
CA ASP A 82 -14.48 -0.56 -4.81
C ASP A 82 -14.73 0.90 -4.42
N ASP A 83 -15.86 1.44 -4.88
CA ASP A 83 -16.33 2.81 -4.62
C ASP A 83 -15.25 3.91 -4.86
N LEU A 84 -14.46 3.77 -5.94
CA LEU A 84 -13.38 4.72 -6.27
C LEU A 84 -13.87 6.16 -6.48
N GLN A 85 -15.16 6.36 -6.74
CA GLN A 85 -15.77 7.68 -6.82
C GLN A 85 -15.68 8.48 -5.51
N TRP A 86 -15.45 7.83 -4.36
CA TRP A 86 -15.25 8.50 -3.06
C TRP A 86 -13.78 8.72 -2.70
N ALA A 87 -12.84 8.26 -3.52
CA ALA A 87 -11.43 8.45 -3.28
C ALA A 87 -11.05 9.93 -3.42
N ASP A 88 -10.42 10.48 -2.39
CA ASP A 88 -9.86 11.82 -2.45
C ASP A 88 -8.62 11.87 -3.37
N SER A 89 -8.16 13.09 -3.66
CA SER A 89 -7.01 13.28 -4.55
C SER A 89 -5.70 12.69 -4.01
N ALA A 90 -5.54 12.59 -2.69
CA ALA A 90 -4.35 12.01 -2.09
C ALA A 90 -4.32 10.48 -2.26
N SER A 91 -5.48 9.84 -2.09
CA SER A 91 -5.71 8.41 -2.30
C SER A 91 -5.49 8.03 -3.76
N LEU A 92 -6.04 8.80 -4.70
CA LEU A 92 -5.82 8.58 -6.14
C LEU A 92 -4.34 8.74 -6.54
N LYS A 93 -3.65 9.73 -5.98
CA LYS A 93 -2.21 9.92 -6.21
C LYS A 93 -1.39 8.75 -5.66
N LEU A 94 -1.77 8.20 -4.51
CA LEU A 94 -1.14 7.01 -3.95
C LEU A 94 -1.38 5.79 -4.85
N ILE A 95 -2.61 5.59 -5.34
CA ILE A 95 -2.92 4.51 -6.29
C ILE A 95 -2.05 4.63 -7.55
N GLN A 96 -1.97 5.82 -8.14
CA GLN A 96 -1.13 6.08 -9.31
C GLN A 96 0.35 5.77 -9.04
N LEU A 97 0.84 6.18 -7.88
CA LEU A 97 2.21 5.91 -7.44
C LEU A 97 2.48 4.40 -7.33
N LEU A 98 1.56 3.64 -6.73
CA LEU A 98 1.69 2.18 -6.57
C LEU A 98 1.71 1.45 -7.91
N VAL A 99 0.80 1.82 -8.83
CA VAL A 99 0.74 1.22 -10.17
C VAL A 99 2.00 1.55 -10.98
N THR A 100 2.48 2.79 -10.92
CA THR A 100 3.67 3.23 -11.68
C THR A 100 4.97 2.61 -11.14
N ALA A 101 5.07 2.43 -9.82
CA ALA A 101 6.25 1.88 -9.18
C ALA A 101 6.34 0.34 -9.25
N ALA A 102 5.20 -0.33 -9.46
CA ALA A 102 5.13 -1.78 -9.58
C ALA A 102 5.69 -2.23 -10.94
N LYS A 103 6.97 -2.59 -10.97
CA LYS A 103 7.63 -3.09 -12.19
C LYS A 103 7.07 -4.42 -12.69
N SER A 104 6.45 -5.23 -11.82
CA SER A 104 5.77 -6.50 -12.14
C SER A 104 5.06 -7.04 -10.91
N GLY A 105 3.95 -7.77 -11.08
CA GLY A 105 3.31 -8.53 -10.00
C GLY A 105 2.22 -7.80 -9.23
N LEU A 106 1.79 -6.61 -9.67
CA LEU A 106 0.59 -5.94 -9.17
C LEU A 106 -0.44 -5.84 -10.31
N PHE A 107 -1.66 -6.29 -10.05
CA PHE A 107 -2.81 -6.07 -10.92
C PHE A 107 -3.91 -5.37 -10.13
N LEU A 108 -4.31 -4.18 -10.58
CA LEU A 108 -5.31 -3.37 -9.90
C LEU A 108 -6.62 -3.40 -10.68
N ILE A 109 -7.71 -3.68 -9.98
CA ILE A 109 -9.07 -3.62 -10.50
C ILE A 109 -9.80 -2.53 -9.72
N GLY A 110 -10.32 -1.54 -10.42
CA GLY A 110 -11.12 -0.46 -9.85
C GLY A 110 -12.57 -0.58 -10.27
N ALA A 111 -13.49 -0.27 -9.36
CA ALA A 111 -14.90 -0.07 -9.67
C ALA A 111 -15.34 1.34 -9.24
N ASP A 112 -16.05 2.02 -10.13
CA ASP A 112 -16.65 3.32 -9.90
C ASP A 112 -18.08 3.37 -10.45
N ARG A 113 -18.84 4.39 -10.04
CA ARG A 113 -20.20 4.63 -10.55
C ARG A 113 -20.19 5.70 -11.63
N ASP A 114 -20.65 5.32 -12.81
CA ASP A 114 -20.70 6.13 -14.02
C ASP A 114 -21.48 7.45 -13.86
N ASN A 115 -22.49 7.47 -12.98
CA ASN A 115 -23.30 8.65 -12.67
C ASN A 115 -22.66 9.64 -11.68
N GLU A 116 -21.60 9.25 -10.96
CA GLU A 116 -20.91 10.09 -9.96
C GLU A 116 -19.57 10.65 -10.49
N VAL A 117 -19.06 10.15 -11.62
CA VAL A 117 -17.74 10.49 -12.17
C VAL A 117 -17.88 11.25 -13.50
N ASN A 118 -17.96 12.58 -13.41
CA ASN A 118 -17.96 13.46 -14.59
C ASN A 118 -16.55 13.58 -15.23
N ALA A 119 -16.46 14.17 -16.43
CA ALA A 119 -15.20 14.25 -17.21
C ALA A 119 -14.04 14.99 -16.50
N VAL A 120 -14.33 15.79 -15.47
CA VAL A 120 -13.33 16.54 -14.69
C VAL A 120 -13.02 15.87 -13.35
N HIS A 121 -13.61 14.70 -13.08
CA HIS A 121 -13.41 14.00 -11.83
C HIS A 121 -11.95 13.52 -11.71
N PRO A 122 -11.29 13.71 -10.54
CA PRO A 122 -9.89 13.31 -10.34
C PRO A 122 -9.59 11.85 -10.72
N LEU A 123 -10.56 10.94 -10.54
CA LEU A 123 -10.42 9.54 -10.94
C LEU A 123 -10.15 9.38 -12.44
N LYS A 124 -10.90 10.07 -13.32
CA LYS A 124 -10.71 9.98 -14.78
C LYS A 124 -9.34 10.48 -15.21
N LEU A 125 -8.91 11.61 -14.63
CA LEU A 125 -7.58 12.18 -14.88
C LEU A 125 -6.43 11.28 -14.38
N THR A 126 -6.70 10.35 -13.48
CA THR A 126 -5.69 9.45 -12.91
C THR A 126 -5.54 8.16 -13.72
N VAL A 127 -6.62 7.71 -14.37
CA VAL A 127 -6.70 6.42 -15.08
C VAL A 127 -6.43 6.55 -16.58
N GLU A 128 -6.69 7.71 -17.18
CA GLU A 128 -6.32 8.04 -18.58
C GLU A 128 -4.82 8.37 -18.75
#